data_AF-A0A2E4VHC7-F1
#
_entry.id   AF-A0A2E4VHC7-F1
#
_cell.length_a   1.000
_cell.length_b   1.000
_cell.length_c   1.000
_cell.angle_alpha   90.00
_cell.angle_beta   90.00
_cell.angle_gamma   90.00
#
_symmetry.space_group_name_H-M   'P 1'
#
loop_
_entity.id
_entity.type
_entity.pdbx_description
1 polymer ?
#
loop_
_entity_poly.entity_id
_entity_poly.type
_entity_poly.pdbx_seq_one_letter_code
_entity_poly.pdbx_strand_id
1 'polypeptide(L)'
;MDCLWIPFSPVLPGIKIAKHWTGHPATPDQVDRKPNLIDEKMLRNYLQNHLPWVNNRTALSFKVCMYTHGGPFLDFLPGEKRVTFISACNGEGFKFSSAYGEALADLATRGETDLLIQFMTLD
;
A
#
# COMPACT_ATOMS: atom_id res chain seq x y z
N MET A 1 1.31 -13.91 3.55
CA MET A 1 0.76 -13.93 2.18
C MET A 1 -0.53 -13.15 2.29
N ASP A 2 -0.38 -11.85 2.41
CA ASP A 2 -1.47 -11.00 2.86
C ASP A 2 -2.22 -10.57 1.61
N CYS A 3 -3.44 -11.10 1.48
CA CYS A 3 -4.40 -10.67 0.47
C CYS A 3 -4.83 -9.25 0.83
N LEU A 4 -3.97 -8.27 0.52
CA LEU A 4 -4.28 -6.86 0.64
C LEU A 4 -5.45 -6.55 -0.29
N TRP A 5 -6.54 -6.13 0.33
CA TRP A 5 -7.79 -5.69 -0.28
C TRP A 5 -7.50 -4.49 -1.20
N ILE A 6 -7.18 -4.76 -2.46
CA ILE A 6 -7.14 -3.75 -3.51
C ILE A 6 -8.49 -3.85 -4.22
N PRO A 7 -9.20 -2.73 -4.47
CA PRO A 7 -10.55 -2.74 -4.99
C PRO A 7 -10.69 -3.76 -6.12
N PHE A 8 -11.61 -4.70 -5.90
CA PHE A 8 -12.12 -5.59 -6.92
C PHE A 8 -12.39 -4.74 -8.17
N SER A 9 -11.63 -4.97 -9.25
CA SER A 9 -11.94 -4.34 -10.51
C SER A 9 -13.22 -5.01 -11.01
N PRO A 10 -14.36 -4.31 -11.10
CA PRO A 10 -15.59 -4.90 -11.61
C PRO A 10 -15.47 -5.39 -13.07
N VAL A 11 -14.37 -5.03 -13.73
CA VAL A 11 -14.11 -5.29 -15.15
C VAL A 11 -13.26 -6.56 -15.39
N LEU A 12 -12.59 -7.10 -14.37
CA LEU A 12 -11.68 -8.25 -14.53
C LEU A 12 -11.96 -9.33 -13.48
N PRO A 13 -12.82 -10.33 -13.78
CA PRO A 13 -12.99 -11.47 -12.90
C PRO A 13 -11.70 -12.32 -12.91
N GLY A 14 -10.97 -12.33 -11.79
CA GLY A 14 -9.72 -13.09 -11.69
C GLY A 14 -9.09 -13.05 -10.31
N ILE A 15 -8.06 -13.88 -10.12
CA ILE A 15 -7.26 -13.90 -8.90
C ILE A 15 -6.16 -12.85 -9.02
N LYS A 16 -6.02 -12.06 -7.97
CA LYS A 16 -4.92 -11.13 -7.81
C LYS A 16 -3.88 -11.72 -6.88
N ILE A 17 -2.62 -11.68 -7.31
CA ILE A 17 -1.46 -12.06 -6.51
C ILE A 17 -0.44 -10.92 -6.58
N ALA A 18 0.25 -10.68 -5.47
CA ALA A 18 1.36 -9.74 -5.37
C ALA A 18 2.39 -10.25 -4.36
N LYS A 19 3.62 -9.75 -4.47
CA LYS A 19 4.66 -9.95 -3.46
C LYS A 19 4.75 -8.72 -2.57
N HIS A 20 4.70 -8.93 -1.26
CA HIS A 20 4.67 -7.85 -0.28
C HIS A 20 6.07 -7.40 0.19
N TRP A 21 6.97 -8.35 0.48
CA TRP A 21 8.15 -8.08 1.32
C TRP A 21 9.34 -7.38 0.66
N THR A 22 9.61 -7.62 -0.63
CA THR A 22 10.80 -7.04 -1.28
C THR A 22 10.42 -6.43 -2.62
N GLY A 23 10.69 -5.14 -2.77
CA GLY A 23 10.65 -4.42 -4.04
C GLY A 23 12.01 -3.80 -4.35
N HIS A 24 12.13 -3.23 -5.55
CA HIS A 24 13.30 -2.43 -5.91
C HIS A 24 13.12 -1.00 -5.37
N PRO A 25 14.08 -0.45 -4.61
CA PRO A 25 14.05 0.96 -4.23
C PRO A 25 13.94 1.84 -5.47
N ALA A 26 13.03 2.80 -5.42
CA ALA A 26 12.80 3.74 -6.51
C ALA A 26 12.26 5.07 -5.96
N THR A 27 12.47 6.15 -6.71
CA THR A 27 11.77 7.41 -6.49
C THR A 27 10.43 7.39 -7.23
N PRO A 28 9.41 8.14 -6.77
CA PRO A 28 8.11 8.19 -7.45
C PRO A 28 8.21 8.70 -8.89
N ASP A 29 9.21 9.54 -9.17
CA ASP A 29 9.46 10.13 -10.49
C ASP A 29 10.17 9.18 -11.45
N GLN A 30 10.96 8.23 -10.95
CA GLN A 30 11.82 7.37 -11.78
C GLN A 30 11.40 5.91 -11.80
N VAL A 31 10.40 5.50 -11.02
CA VAL A 31 9.93 4.11 -11.02
C VAL A 31 9.42 3.70 -12.41
N ASP A 32 9.96 2.62 -12.96
CA ASP A 32 9.43 2.02 -14.17
C ASP A 32 8.10 1.34 -13.86
N ARG A 33 7.01 1.90 -14.42
CA ARG A 33 5.65 1.39 -14.22
C ARG A 33 5.25 0.34 -15.26
N LYS A 34 6.18 -0.08 -16.12
CA LYS A 34 5.96 -1.15 -17.09
C LYS A 34 6.13 -2.51 -16.41
N PRO A 35 5.16 -3.43 -16.57
CA PRO A 35 5.35 -4.82 -16.19
C PRO A 35 6.58 -5.42 -16.88
N ASN A 36 7.36 -6.21 -16.15
CA ASN A 36 8.52 -6.91 -16.69
C ASN A 36 8.41 -8.42 -16.48
N LEU A 37 9.14 -9.18 -17.30
CA LEU A 37 9.11 -10.65 -17.29
C LEU A 37 9.71 -11.26 -16.02
N ILE A 38 10.58 -10.53 -15.32
CA ILE A 38 11.22 -11.01 -14.09
C ILE A 38 10.17 -11.10 -12.97
N ASP A 39 9.37 -10.06 -12.81
CA ASP A 39 8.27 -10.02 -11.83
C ASP A 39 7.19 -11.05 -12.16
N GLU A 40 6.81 -11.18 -13.43
CA GLU A 40 5.85 -12.21 -13.85
C GLU A 40 6.38 -13.63 -13.55
N LYS A 41 7.62 -13.93 -13.91
CA LYS A 41 8.23 -15.25 -13.65
C LYS A 41 8.25 -15.57 -12.16
N MET A 42 8.57 -14.60 -11.32
CA MET A 42 8.54 -14.76 -9.87
C MET A 42 7.15 -15.14 -9.36
N LEU A 43 6.10 -14.43 -9.79
CA LEU A 43 4.72 -14.72 -9.41
C LEU A 43 4.26 -16.08 -9.94
N ARG A 44 4.63 -16.45 -11.17
CA ARG A 44 4.32 -17.76 -11.76
C ARG A 44 4.98 -18.92 -11.02
N ASN A 45 6.23 -18.78 -10.63
CA ASN A 45 6.91 -19.79 -9.80
C ASN A 45 6.18 -19.98 -8.46
N TYR A 46 5.72 -18.89 -7.85
CA TYR A 46 4.90 -18.96 -6.64
C TYR A 46 3.58 -19.70 -6.91
N LEU A 47 2.85 -19.32 -7.96
CA LEU A 47 1.59 -19.96 -8.32
C LEU A 47 1.76 -21.44 -8.67
N GLN A 48 2.85 -21.83 -9.32
CA GLN A 48 3.11 -23.24 -9.64
C GLN A 48 3.11 -24.12 -8.39
N ASN A 49 3.68 -23.62 -7.28
CA ASN A 49 3.82 -24.38 -6.04
C ASN A 49 2.57 -24.35 -5.15
N HIS A 50 1.75 -23.30 -5.26
CA HIS A 50 0.65 -23.05 -4.31
C HIS A 50 -0.74 -23.07 -4.95
N LEU A 51 -0.87 -22.69 -6.22
CA LEU A 51 -2.12 -22.59 -6.98
C LEU A 51 -1.90 -23.02 -8.44
N PRO A 52 -1.50 -24.28 -8.70
CA PRO A 52 -1.09 -24.73 -10.04
C PRO A 52 -2.20 -24.58 -11.10
N TRP A 53 -3.47 -24.70 -10.69
CA TRP A 53 -4.63 -24.49 -11.55
C TRP A 53 -4.81 -23.03 -12.01
N VAL A 54 -4.23 -22.06 -11.29
CA VAL A 54 -4.15 -20.64 -11.67
C VAL A 54 -2.95 -20.39 -12.57
N ASN A 55 -1.81 -21.04 -12.31
CA ASN A 55 -0.57 -20.78 -13.03
C ASN A 55 -0.69 -21.00 -14.55
N ASN A 56 -1.50 -21.97 -14.96
CA ASN A 56 -1.74 -22.30 -16.38
C ASN A 56 -2.76 -21.38 -17.06
N ARG A 57 -3.25 -20.33 -16.38
CA ARG A 57 -4.20 -19.36 -16.94
C ARG A 57 -3.49 -18.14 -17.51
N THR A 58 -4.14 -17.51 -18.47
CA THR A 58 -3.71 -16.24 -19.06
C THR A 58 -3.78 -15.13 -18.01
N ALA A 59 -2.71 -14.35 -17.91
CA ALA A 59 -2.72 -13.17 -17.04
C ALA A 59 -3.64 -12.10 -17.64
N LEU A 60 -4.60 -11.61 -16.86
CA LEU A 60 -5.56 -10.59 -17.32
C LEU A 60 -4.97 -9.18 -17.26
N SER A 61 -4.08 -8.93 -16.30
CA SER A 61 -3.46 -7.62 -16.10
C SER A 61 -2.22 -7.72 -15.21
N PHE A 62 -1.28 -6.80 -15.44
CA PHE A 62 -0.16 -6.54 -14.54
C PHE A 62 -0.12 -5.05 -14.19
N LYS A 63 0.18 -4.77 -12.92
CA LYS A 63 0.25 -3.40 -12.38
C LYS A 63 1.47 -3.28 -11.47
N VAL A 64 2.16 -2.15 -11.59
CA VAL A 64 3.24 -1.75 -10.69
C VAL A 64 2.68 -0.75 -9.69
N CYS A 65 3.01 -0.93 -8.41
CA CYS A 65 2.63 -0.05 -7.30
C CYS A 65 3.88 0.32 -6.50
N MET A 66 3.75 1.28 -5.58
CA MET A 66 4.82 1.69 -4.69
C MET A 66 4.39 1.60 -3.23
N TYR A 67 5.34 1.22 -2.38
CA TYR A 67 5.26 1.40 -0.93
C TYR A 67 6.25 2.48 -0.52
N THR A 68 5.80 3.36 0.37
CA THR A 68 6.70 4.23 1.14
C THR A 68 6.96 3.54 2.47
N HIS A 69 8.19 3.10 2.70
CA HIS A 69 8.61 2.44 3.94
C HIS A 69 9.15 3.46 4.94
N GLY A 70 8.88 3.26 6.23
CA GLY A 70 9.32 4.12 7.32
C GLY A 70 8.49 3.87 8.58
N GLY A 71 8.56 4.78 9.57
CA GLY A 71 7.56 4.80 10.63
C GLY A 71 6.20 5.19 10.05
N PRO A 72 5.07 4.54 10.42
CA PRO A 72 3.77 5.07 10.04
C PRO A 72 3.59 6.40 10.76
N PHE A 73 3.72 7.51 10.07
CA PHE A 73 3.69 8.83 10.69
C PHE A 73 2.34 9.50 10.48
N LEU A 74 1.69 9.96 11.54
CA LEU A 74 0.44 10.73 11.50
C LEU A 74 0.49 11.78 12.62
N ASP A 75 0.68 13.05 12.25
CA ASP A 75 0.88 14.14 13.22
C ASP A 75 0.67 15.52 12.58
N PHE A 76 0.87 16.58 13.36
CA PHE A 76 1.14 17.92 12.86
C PHE A 76 2.53 18.02 12.25
N LEU A 77 2.67 18.86 11.24
CA LEU A 77 3.97 19.17 10.66
C LEU A 77 4.85 19.90 11.69
N PRO A 78 6.08 19.43 11.98
CA PRO A 78 6.97 20.12 12.90
C PRO A 78 7.20 21.58 12.51
N GLY A 79 6.96 22.49 13.44
CA GLY A 79 7.05 23.95 13.21
C GLY A 79 5.81 24.59 12.57
N GLU A 80 4.80 23.82 12.17
CA GLU A 80 3.58 24.34 11.54
C GLU A 80 2.34 23.55 12.00
N LYS A 81 1.74 23.98 13.12
CA LYS A 81 0.58 23.31 13.73
C LYS A 81 -0.73 23.42 12.93
N ARG A 82 -0.76 24.21 11.85
CA ARG A 82 -1.94 24.30 10.96
C ARG A 82 -1.97 23.20 9.90
N VAL A 83 -0.89 22.43 9.77
CA VAL A 83 -0.75 21.37 8.78
C VAL A 83 -0.69 20.04 9.50
N THR A 84 -1.62 19.14 9.19
CA THR A 84 -1.57 17.73 9.58
C THR A 84 -1.12 16.89 8.39
N PHE A 85 -0.46 15.78 8.64
CA PHE A 85 0.01 14.89 7.58
C PHE A 85 -0.09 13.42 7.99
N ILE A 86 -0.06 12.56 6.97
CA ILE A 86 0.17 11.13 7.13
C ILE A 86 1.21 10.68 6.11
N SER A 87 2.14 9.81 6.52
CA SER A 87 3.17 9.27 5.63
C SER A 87 3.63 7.87 6.02
N ALA A 88 4.43 7.27 5.12
CA ALA A 88 5.07 5.97 5.26
C ALA A 88 4.13 4.86 5.76
N CYS A 89 2.96 4.75 5.10
CA CYS A 89 1.93 3.75 5.42
C CYS A 89 2.33 2.28 5.12
N ASN A 90 3.60 2.00 4.84
CA ASN A 90 4.22 0.67 4.74
C ASN A 90 3.49 -0.33 3.84
N GLY A 91 2.83 0.15 2.78
CA GLY A 91 2.08 -0.70 1.86
C GLY A 91 0.79 -1.30 2.41
N GLU A 92 0.41 -0.87 3.60
CA GLU A 92 -0.68 -1.45 4.39
C GLU A 92 -1.78 -0.45 4.74
N GLY A 93 -1.53 0.85 4.53
CA GLY A 93 -2.43 1.91 4.98
C GLY A 93 -3.81 1.95 4.32
N PHE A 94 -4.00 1.31 3.17
CA PHE A 94 -5.30 1.36 2.48
C PHE A 94 -6.45 0.82 3.37
N LYS A 95 -6.21 -0.25 4.13
CA LYS A 95 -7.23 -0.86 5.02
C LYS A 95 -7.62 0.06 6.19
N PHE A 96 -6.78 1.03 6.51
CA PHE A 96 -6.98 2.01 7.59
C PHE A 96 -7.30 3.41 7.07
N SER A 97 -7.41 3.58 5.74
CA SER A 97 -7.56 4.91 5.12
C SER A 97 -8.75 5.70 5.64
N SER A 98 -9.86 5.04 5.99
CA SER A 98 -11.00 5.67 6.63
C SER A 98 -10.68 6.20 8.03
N ALA A 99 -10.04 5.38 8.87
CA ALA A 99 -9.64 5.78 10.23
C ALA A 99 -8.56 6.87 10.21
N TYR A 100 -7.62 6.79 9.25
CA TYR A 100 -6.64 7.86 9.02
C TYR A 100 -7.31 9.16 8.61
N GLY A 101 -8.31 9.11 7.73
CA GLY A 101 -9.10 10.29 7.35
C GLY A 101 -9.82 10.92 8.53
N GLU A 102 -10.40 10.10 9.41
CA GLU A 102 -11.05 10.55 10.64
C GLU A 102 -10.06 11.23 11.59
N ALA A 103 -8.93 10.59 11.89
CA ALA A 103 -7.89 11.17 12.73
C ALA A 103 -7.36 12.51 12.17
N LEU A 104 -7.11 12.58 10.87
CA LEU A 104 -6.62 13.81 10.22
C LEU A 104 -7.66 14.93 10.25
N ALA A 105 -8.95 14.61 10.06
CA ALA A 105 -10.03 15.59 10.13
C ALA A 105 -10.20 16.16 11.55
N ASP A 106 -10.15 15.29 12.55
CA ASP A 106 -10.15 15.64 13.97
C ASP A 106 -8.98 16.57 14.32
N LEU A 107 -7.75 16.16 13.99
CA LEU A 107 -6.56 16.99 14.24
C LEU A 107 -6.64 18.35 13.54
N ALA A 108 -7.14 18.41 12.31
CA ALA A 108 -7.23 19.64 11.53
C ALA A 108 -8.32 20.60 12.04
N THR A 109 -9.39 20.10 12.67
CA THR A 109 -10.55 20.91 13.06
C THR A 109 -10.66 21.17 14.56
N ARG A 110 -10.22 20.21 15.39
CA ARG A 110 -10.28 20.25 16.86
C ARG A 110 -8.91 20.38 17.51
N GLY A 111 -7.85 19.98 16.81
CA GLY A 111 -6.49 19.93 17.36
C GLY A 111 -6.15 18.62 18.09
N GLU A 112 -7.10 17.68 18.18
CA GLU A 112 -6.98 16.40 18.87
C GLU A 112 -7.89 15.36 18.23
N THR A 113 -7.61 14.07 18.41
CA THR A 113 -8.47 12.95 17.98
C THR A 113 -8.61 11.92 19.10
N ASP A 114 -9.76 11.25 19.14
CA ASP A 114 -10.04 10.16 20.09
C ASP A 114 -9.40 8.83 19.67
N LEU A 115 -8.90 8.75 18.42
CA LEU A 115 -8.20 7.58 17.91
C LEU A 115 -6.79 7.47 18.50
N LEU A 116 -6.38 6.25 18.85
CA LEU A 116 -5.07 5.97 19.46
C LEU A 116 -3.95 6.02 18.41
N ILE A 117 -3.49 7.22 18.07
CA ILE A 117 -2.43 7.46 17.07
C ILE A 117 -1.04 7.66 17.68
N GLN A 118 -0.87 7.52 19.00
CA GLN A 118 0.37 7.91 19.69
C GLN A 118 1.59 7.08 19.26
N PHE A 119 1.40 5.86 18.76
CA PHE A 119 2.49 5.05 18.21
C PHE A 119 2.92 5.48 16.80
N MET A 120 2.23 6.48 16.23
CA MET A 120 2.44 7.01 14.89
C MET A 120 2.94 8.46 14.89
N THR A 121 3.11 9.10 16.04
CA THR A 121 3.55 10.50 16.09
C THR A 121 5.02 10.64 15.72
N LEU A 122 5.44 11.85 15.32
CA LEU A 122 6.86 12.17 15.20
C LEU A 122 7.40 12.46 16.62
N ASP A 123 8.34 11.65 17.10
CA ASP A 123 9.08 11.93 18.34
C ASP A 123 9.96 13.20 18.22
#